data_AF-A0A966UF47-F1
#
_entry.id   AF-A0A966UF47-F1
#
_cell.length_a   1.000
_cell.length_b   1.000
_cell.length_c   1.000
_cell.angle_alpha   90.00
_cell.angle_beta   90.00
_cell.angle_gamma   90.00
#
_symmetry.space_group_name_H-M   'P 1'
#
loop_
_entity.id
_entity.type
_entity.pdbx_description
1 polymer ?
#
loop_
_entity_poly.entity_id
_entity_poly.type
_entity_poly.pdbx_seq_one_letter_code
_entity_poly.pdbx_strand_id
1 'polypeptide(L)'
;VESVHAYAAGIHVDIAKVQGDFEQLSGNPEAINDAINNGLFEPEESEAQRTALKRLELLIALIEGWVDEISSSASNGQLPNSQALREMSRRKRATEGPFQRVFASLLGLEVSPRLARDAANFFRVQGEVHGIDYRDGLWESLGSLPLAEELHTPENFKIGRSAPDDLSAL
;
A
#
# COMPACT_ATOMS: atom_id res chain seq x y z
N VAL A 1 5.36 2.73 -14.54
CA VAL A 1 6.43 1.88 -15.13
C VAL A 1 7.66 1.89 -14.24
N GLU A 2 8.04 3.05 -13.70
CA GLU A 2 9.13 3.22 -12.73
C GLU A 2 8.99 2.35 -11.45
N SER A 3 7.78 2.18 -10.93
CA SER A 3 7.49 1.36 -9.75
C SER A 3 7.62 -0.16 -9.98
N VAL A 4 7.36 -0.65 -11.20
CA VAL A 4 7.62 -2.06 -11.58
C VAL A 4 9.13 -2.28 -11.78
N HIS A 5 9.83 -1.28 -12.31
CA HIS A 5 11.27 -1.32 -12.49
C HIS A 5 12.03 -1.29 -11.16
N ALA A 6 11.52 -0.57 -10.15
CA ALA A 6 12.06 -0.57 -8.79
C ALA A 6 11.86 -1.91 -8.06
N TYR A 7 10.72 -2.58 -8.26
CA TYR A 7 10.48 -3.92 -7.73
C TYR A 7 11.41 -4.96 -8.38
N ALA A 8 11.53 -4.94 -9.72
CA ALA A 8 12.41 -5.84 -10.45
C ALA A 8 13.91 -5.60 -10.17
N ALA A 9 14.32 -4.35 -9.92
CA ALA A 9 15.69 -3.99 -9.55
C ALA A 9 16.07 -4.40 -8.12
N GLY A 10 15.09 -4.72 -7.27
CA GLY A 10 15.29 -5.10 -5.87
C GLY A 10 15.48 -6.60 -5.62
N ILE A 11 15.33 -7.46 -6.65
CA ILE A 11 15.56 -8.91 -6.52
C ILE A 11 17.05 -9.15 -6.24
N HIS A 12 17.40 -9.16 -4.95
CA HIS A 12 18.75 -9.39 -4.47
C HIS A 12 18.79 -10.77 -3.84
N VAL A 13 19.40 -11.73 -4.54
CA VAL A 13 19.76 -13.01 -3.93
C VAL A 13 20.91 -12.72 -2.96
N ASP A 14 20.70 -12.96 -1.67
CA ASP A 14 21.74 -12.82 -0.66
C ASP A 14 22.77 -13.96 -0.83
N ILE A 15 23.75 -13.72 -1.70
CA ILE A 15 24.79 -14.68 -2.05
C ILE A 15 25.58 -15.12 -0.79
N ALA A 16 25.73 -14.25 0.21
CA ALA A 16 26.46 -14.55 1.43
C ALA A 16 25.67 -15.52 2.33
N LYS A 17 24.36 -15.31 2.47
CA LYS A 17 23.47 -16.24 3.19
C LYS A 17 23.40 -17.59 2.49
N VAL A 18 23.23 -17.60 1.17
CA VAL A 18 23.22 -18.82 0.34
C VAL A 18 24.53 -19.59 0.48
N GLN A 19 25.68 -18.92 0.49
CA GLN A 19 26.98 -19.57 0.71
C GLN A 19 27.10 -20.17 2.12
N GLY A 20 26.66 -19.46 3.16
CA GLY A 20 26.68 -19.96 4.53
C GLY A 20 25.77 -21.18 4.75
N ASP A 21 24.57 -21.16 4.17
CA ASP A 21 23.63 -22.29 4.22
C ASP A 21 24.16 -23.48 3.40
N PHE A 22 24.77 -23.21 2.23
CA PHE A 22 25.40 -24.24 1.42
C PHE A 22 26.61 -24.90 2.13
N GLU A 23 27.45 -24.14 2.83
CA GLU A 23 28.57 -24.69 3.62
C GLU A 23 28.10 -25.56 4.79
N GLN A 24 26.95 -25.25 5.40
CA GLN A 24 26.35 -26.09 6.44
C GLN A 24 25.76 -27.39 5.88
N LEU A 25 25.24 -27.34 4.65
CA LEU A 25 24.59 -28.47 3.98
C LEU A 25 25.56 -29.31 3.12
N SER A 26 26.76 -28.82 2.84
CA SER A 26 27.72 -29.43 1.89
C SER A 26 28.15 -30.86 2.25
N GLY A 27 27.95 -31.28 3.51
CA GLY A 27 28.22 -32.63 3.98
C GLY A 27 27.11 -33.66 3.68
N ASN A 28 25.93 -33.23 3.21
CA ASN A 28 24.80 -34.11 2.92
C ASN A 28 24.12 -33.74 1.59
N PRO A 29 24.40 -34.48 0.49
CA PRO A 29 23.84 -34.22 -0.83
C PRO A 29 22.30 -34.26 -0.89
N GLU A 30 21.66 -35.09 -0.06
CA GLU A 30 20.19 -35.17 0.00
C GLU A 30 19.62 -33.91 0.66
N ALA A 31 20.26 -33.41 1.73
CA ALA A 31 19.85 -32.17 2.39
C ALA A 31 20.02 -30.92 1.51
N ILE A 32 21.04 -30.90 0.64
CA ILE A 32 21.19 -29.85 -0.39
C ILE A 32 20.03 -29.92 -1.37
N ASN A 33 19.68 -31.11 -1.85
CA ASN A 33 18.60 -31.29 -2.81
C ASN A 33 17.24 -30.87 -2.21
N ASP A 34 16.99 -31.24 -0.95
CA ASP A 34 15.82 -30.83 -0.19
C ASP A 34 15.79 -29.31 0.06
N ALA A 35 16.92 -28.70 0.41
CA ALA A 35 17.00 -27.26 0.61
C ALA A 35 16.75 -26.48 -0.70
N ILE A 36 17.30 -26.95 -1.82
CA ILE A 36 17.05 -26.37 -3.16
C ILE A 36 15.57 -26.48 -3.53
N ASN A 37 14.95 -27.63 -3.28
CA ASN A 37 13.52 -27.84 -3.51
C ASN A 37 12.62 -27.01 -2.58
N ASN A 38 13.15 -26.59 -1.41
CA ASN A 38 12.47 -25.74 -0.43
C ASN A 38 12.87 -24.26 -0.50
N GLY A 39 13.47 -23.80 -1.61
CA GLY A 39 13.70 -22.38 -1.83
C GLY A 39 15.00 -21.83 -1.24
N LEU A 40 16.07 -22.62 -1.11
CA LEU A 40 17.42 -22.13 -0.74
C LEU A 40 17.90 -20.96 -1.61
N PHE A 41 17.37 -20.82 -2.83
CA PHE A 41 17.64 -19.72 -3.75
C PHE A 41 16.46 -18.76 -3.95
N GLU A 42 15.35 -18.93 -3.22
CA GLU A 42 14.28 -17.95 -3.25
C GLU A 42 14.82 -16.66 -2.59
N PRO A 43 14.82 -15.54 -3.33
CA PRO A 43 15.23 -14.27 -2.75
C PRO A 43 14.29 -13.95 -1.58
N GLU A 44 14.81 -13.91 -0.35
CA GLU A 44 14.04 -13.33 0.76
C GLU A 44 13.81 -11.84 0.46
N GLU A 45 12.57 -11.39 0.58
CA GLU A 45 12.25 -9.97 0.40
C GLU A 45 13.13 -9.12 1.32
N SER A 46 13.96 -8.27 0.72
CA SER A 46 14.80 -7.33 1.46
C SER A 46 13.93 -6.38 2.29
N GLU A 47 14.49 -5.84 3.37
CA GLU A 47 13.80 -4.82 4.19
C GLU A 47 13.39 -3.59 3.35
N ALA A 48 14.21 -3.25 2.35
CA ALA A 48 13.93 -2.19 1.39
C ALA A 48 12.70 -2.51 0.51
N GLN A 49 12.58 -3.75 0.01
CA GLN A 49 11.40 -4.19 -0.76
C GLN A 49 10.14 -4.19 0.10
N ARG A 50 10.20 -4.70 1.33
CA ARG A 50 9.06 -4.66 2.26
C ARG A 50 8.62 -3.24 2.55
N THR A 51 9.56 -2.31 2.70
CA THR A 51 9.27 -0.89 2.89
C THR A 51 8.62 -0.27 1.65
N ALA A 52 9.11 -0.60 0.45
CA ALA A 52 8.52 -0.15 -0.80
C ALA A 52 7.09 -0.68 -1.00
N LEU A 53 6.83 -1.95 -0.65
CA LEU A 53 5.49 -2.54 -0.70
C LEU A 53 4.53 -1.85 0.26
N LYS A 54 4.96 -1.54 1.49
CA LYS A 54 4.14 -0.77 2.46
C LYS A 54 3.78 0.63 1.95
N ARG A 55 4.73 1.32 1.33
CA ARG A 55 4.49 2.64 0.71
C ARG A 55 3.47 2.57 -0.42
N LEU A 56 3.58 1.53 -1.24
CA LEU A 56 2.63 1.28 -2.32
C LEU A 56 1.24 0.93 -1.77
N GLU A 57 1.17 0.11 -0.71
CA GLU A 57 -0.07 -0.20 0.00
C GLU A 57 -0.76 1.07 0.50
N LEU A 58 0.01 1.95 1.17
CA LEU A 58 -0.47 3.22 1.68
C LEU A 58 -1.00 4.11 0.56
N LEU A 59 -0.24 4.27 -0.53
CA LEU A 59 -0.68 5.08 -1.65
C LEU A 59 -2.01 4.57 -2.25
N ILE A 60 -2.15 3.26 -2.43
CA ILE A 60 -3.39 2.68 -2.96
C ILE A 60 -4.53 2.90 -1.98
N ALA A 61 -4.31 2.68 -0.68
CA ALA A 61 -5.30 2.94 0.35
C ALA A 61 -5.75 4.41 0.38
N LEU A 62 -4.83 5.36 0.19
CA LEU A 62 -5.13 6.79 0.08
C LEU A 62 -6.00 7.11 -1.13
N ILE A 63 -5.67 6.57 -2.30
CA ILE A 63 -6.48 6.73 -3.52
C ILE A 63 -7.88 6.17 -3.28
N GLU A 64 -7.99 4.95 -2.75
CA GLU A 64 -9.27 4.31 -2.49
C GLU A 64 -10.12 5.07 -1.45
N GLY A 65 -9.47 5.57 -0.40
CA GLY A 65 -10.10 6.35 0.64
C GLY A 65 -10.62 7.70 0.12
N TRP A 66 -9.81 8.39 -0.68
CA TRP A 66 -10.20 9.64 -1.32
C TRP A 66 -11.37 9.44 -2.28
N VAL A 67 -11.29 8.45 -3.18
CA VAL A 67 -12.38 8.11 -4.12
C VAL A 67 -13.67 7.77 -3.38
N ASP A 68 -13.58 7.01 -2.29
CA ASP A 68 -14.73 6.65 -1.47
C ASP A 68 -15.38 7.88 -0.81
N GLU A 69 -14.56 8.82 -0.32
CA GLU A 69 -15.07 10.04 0.29
C GLU A 69 -15.70 10.96 -0.74
N ILE A 70 -15.02 11.30 -1.85
CA ILE A 70 -15.58 12.20 -2.87
C ILE A 70 -16.88 11.64 -3.46
N SER A 71 -16.96 10.32 -3.67
CA SER A 71 -18.17 9.66 -4.17
C SER A 71 -19.31 9.76 -3.16
N SER A 72 -19.00 9.63 -1.87
CA SER A 72 -19.98 9.78 -0.80
C SER A 72 -20.44 11.23 -0.65
N SER A 73 -19.53 12.21 -0.69
CA SER A 73 -19.90 13.61 -0.58
C SER A 73 -20.79 14.02 -1.77
N ALA A 74 -20.44 13.58 -2.99
CA ALA A 74 -21.19 13.89 -4.21
C ALA A 74 -22.58 13.24 -4.28
N SER A 75 -22.73 12.03 -3.71
CA SER A 75 -24.02 11.32 -3.68
C SER A 75 -24.91 11.75 -2.51
N ASN A 76 -24.38 12.49 -1.54
CA ASN A 76 -25.13 12.92 -0.37
C ASN A 76 -26.29 13.85 -0.78
N GLY A 77 -27.50 13.53 -0.35
CA GLY A 77 -28.72 14.27 -0.70
C GLY A 77 -29.25 14.04 -2.13
N GLN A 78 -28.51 13.35 -3.00
CA GLN A 78 -28.93 13.10 -4.39
C GLN A 78 -29.52 11.71 -4.62
N LEU A 79 -29.11 10.72 -3.82
CA LEU A 79 -29.57 9.34 -3.95
C LEU A 79 -30.23 8.85 -2.65
N PRO A 80 -31.42 8.22 -2.73
CA PRO A 80 -31.96 7.49 -1.59
C PRO A 80 -31.04 6.31 -1.26
N ASN A 81 -30.83 6.05 0.03
CA ASN A 81 -29.98 4.95 0.52
C ASN A 81 -28.50 5.01 0.10
N SER A 82 -27.94 6.19 -0.15
CA SER A 82 -26.53 6.39 -0.53
C SER A 82 -25.54 5.71 0.42
N GLN A 83 -25.80 5.72 1.72
CA GLN A 83 -24.96 5.04 2.73
C GLN A 83 -24.94 3.51 2.55
N ALA A 84 -26.08 2.90 2.24
CA ALA A 84 -26.15 1.45 2.00
C ALA A 84 -25.40 1.05 0.72
N LEU A 85 -25.49 1.88 -0.33
CA LEU A 85 -24.74 1.69 -1.56
C LEU A 85 -23.22 1.86 -1.33
N ARG A 86 -22.81 2.85 -0.54
CA ARG A 86 -21.40 3.05 -0.14
C ARG A 86 -20.88 1.80 0.58
N GLU A 87 -21.62 1.27 1.56
CA GLU A 87 -21.22 0.09 2.31
C GLU A 87 -21.16 -1.18 1.42
N MET A 88 -22.14 -1.37 0.54
CA MET A 88 -22.11 -2.46 -0.44
C MET A 88 -20.87 -2.38 -1.35
N SER A 89 -20.55 -1.19 -1.86
CA SER A 89 -19.36 -0.94 -2.69
C SER A 89 -18.07 -1.21 -1.93
N ARG A 90 -17.98 -0.80 -0.65
CA ARG A 90 -16.82 -1.07 0.22
C ARG A 90 -16.60 -2.57 0.42
N ARG A 91 -17.66 -3.33 0.71
CA ARG A 91 -17.56 -4.80 0.86
C ARG A 91 -17.09 -5.47 -0.42
N LYS A 92 -17.65 -5.06 -1.56
CA LYS A 92 -17.25 -5.61 -2.87
C LYS A 92 -15.79 -5.32 -3.20
N ARG A 93 -15.28 -4.13 -2.88
CA ARG A 93 -13.86 -3.79 -3.08
C ARG A 93 -12.93 -4.66 -2.22
N ALA A 94 -13.30 -4.90 -0.96
CA ALA A 94 -12.51 -5.71 -0.03
C ALA A 94 -12.37 -7.19 -0.43
N THR A 95 -13.24 -7.72 -1.30
CA THR A 95 -13.22 -9.13 -1.72
C THR A 95 -13.00 -9.34 -3.22
N GLU A 96 -13.32 -8.36 -4.07
CA GLU A 96 -13.36 -8.51 -5.54
C GLU A 96 -12.74 -7.33 -6.30
N GLY A 97 -12.04 -6.43 -5.59
CA GLY A 97 -11.42 -5.26 -6.19
C GLY A 97 -10.49 -5.62 -7.37
N PRO A 98 -10.64 -4.99 -8.55
CA PRO A 98 -9.72 -5.22 -9.67
C PRO A 98 -8.28 -4.85 -9.30
N PHE A 99 -8.07 -3.81 -8.49
CA PHE A 99 -6.75 -3.47 -7.95
C PHE A 99 -6.17 -4.58 -7.07
N GLN A 100 -6.97 -5.12 -6.15
CA GLN A 100 -6.53 -6.18 -5.25
C GLN A 100 -6.10 -7.45 -6.01
N ARG A 101 -6.81 -7.82 -7.08
CA ARG A 101 -6.44 -8.97 -7.93
C ARG A 101 -5.15 -8.74 -8.74
N VAL A 102 -4.98 -7.55 -9.30
CA VAL A 102 -3.82 -7.23 -10.14
C VAL A 102 -2.56 -7.10 -9.29
N PHE A 103 -2.63 -6.42 -8.15
CA PHE A 103 -1.46 -6.22 -7.29
C PHE A 103 -1.11 -7.46 -6.45
N ALA A 104 -2.09 -8.24 -6.01
CA ALA A 104 -1.82 -9.53 -5.37
C ALA A 104 -1.11 -10.50 -6.33
N SER A 105 -1.51 -10.52 -7.61
CA SER A 105 -0.89 -11.44 -8.59
C SER A 105 0.48 -10.99 -9.11
N LEU A 106 0.75 -9.68 -9.18
CA LEU A 106 2.02 -9.15 -9.69
C LEU A 106 3.08 -8.89 -8.61
N LEU A 107 2.66 -8.50 -7.40
CA LEU A 107 3.55 -8.02 -6.34
C LEU A 107 3.32 -8.72 -4.99
N GLY A 108 2.41 -9.70 -4.91
CA GLY A 108 2.00 -10.29 -3.63
C GLY A 108 1.34 -9.27 -2.68
N LEU A 109 0.96 -8.10 -3.19
CA LEU A 109 0.49 -6.98 -2.39
C LEU A 109 -1.02 -7.08 -2.15
N GLU A 110 -1.40 -7.22 -0.89
CA GLU A 110 -2.78 -7.10 -0.44
C GLU A 110 -2.99 -5.75 0.24
N VAL A 111 -3.95 -4.97 -0.25
CA VAL A 111 -4.32 -3.70 0.40
C VAL A 111 -5.20 -3.99 1.59
N SER A 112 -4.79 -3.55 2.77
CA SER A 112 -5.59 -3.70 3.98
C SER A 112 -6.93 -2.95 3.87
N PRO A 113 -8.09 -3.63 4.01
CA PRO A 113 -9.39 -2.97 4.05
C PRO A 113 -9.52 -1.97 5.21
N ARG A 114 -8.73 -2.16 6.27
CA ARG A 114 -8.65 -1.21 7.39
C ARG A 114 -7.98 0.08 6.95
N LEU A 115 -6.83 -0.01 6.28
CA LEU A 115 -6.06 1.16 5.85
C LEU A 115 -6.87 2.04 4.89
N ALA A 116 -7.61 1.42 3.95
CA ALA A 116 -8.51 2.15 3.06
C ALA A 116 -9.65 2.88 3.80
N ARG A 117 -10.18 2.29 4.89
CA ARG A 117 -11.20 2.93 5.74
C ARG A 117 -10.62 4.10 6.53
N ASP A 118 -9.42 3.93 7.07
CA ASP A 118 -8.71 4.97 7.82
C ASP A 118 -8.41 6.17 6.90
N ALA A 119 -7.96 5.90 5.67
CA ALA A 119 -7.79 6.91 4.63
C ALA A 119 -9.10 7.63 4.27
N ALA A 120 -10.21 6.90 4.09
CA ALA A 120 -11.51 7.54 3.83
C ALA A 120 -11.94 8.46 4.98
N ASN A 121 -11.71 8.05 6.24
CA ASN A 121 -11.98 8.88 7.40
C ASN A 121 -11.08 10.13 7.42
N PHE A 122 -9.79 9.96 7.11
CA PHE A 122 -8.86 11.08 7.01
C PHE A 122 -9.36 12.14 6.04
N PHE A 123 -9.67 11.77 4.79
CA PHE A 123 -10.14 12.72 3.77
C PHE A 123 -11.48 13.36 4.13
N ARG A 124 -12.38 12.63 4.80
CA ARG A 124 -13.62 13.20 5.34
C ARG A 124 -13.33 14.31 6.35
N VAL A 125 -12.47 14.03 7.34
CA VAL A 125 -12.10 15.01 8.37
C VAL A 125 -11.39 16.22 7.76
N GLN A 126 -10.44 16.04 6.84
CA GLN A 126 -9.78 17.17 6.17
C GLN A 126 -10.79 18.03 5.41
N GLY A 127 -11.74 17.40 4.71
CA GLY A 127 -12.81 18.10 4.00
C GLY A 127 -13.76 18.87 4.93
N GLU A 128 -14.07 18.32 6.11
CA GLU A 128 -14.91 18.97 7.13
C GLU A 128 -14.22 20.16 7.82
N VAL A 129 -12.93 20.02 8.13
CA VAL A 129 -12.17 21.03 8.90
C VAL A 129 -11.67 22.16 8.00
N HIS A 130 -11.19 21.84 6.80
CA HIS A 130 -10.47 22.77 5.93
C HIS A 130 -11.17 23.06 4.59
N GLY A 131 -12.21 22.29 4.26
CA GLY A 131 -12.93 22.40 2.99
C GLY A 131 -12.44 21.44 1.90
N ILE A 132 -13.23 21.34 0.84
CA ILE A 132 -13.02 20.41 -0.28
C ILE A 132 -11.72 20.74 -1.02
N ASP A 133 -11.46 22.02 -1.30
CA ASP A 133 -10.27 22.45 -2.05
C ASP A 133 -8.98 22.05 -1.33
N TYR A 134 -8.94 22.18 0.01
CA TYR A 134 -7.79 21.75 0.80
C TYR A 134 -7.60 20.23 0.74
N ARG A 135 -8.68 19.46 0.95
CA ARG A 135 -8.67 17.99 0.91
C ARG A 135 -8.12 17.47 -0.43
N ASP A 136 -8.61 18.03 -1.53
CA ASP A 136 -8.24 17.59 -2.88
C ASP A 136 -6.86 18.11 -3.30
N GLY A 137 -6.47 19.30 -2.81
CA GLY A 137 -5.13 19.87 -3.00
C GLY A 137 -4.00 19.07 -2.36
N LEU A 138 -4.28 18.15 -1.42
CA LEU A 138 -3.27 17.23 -0.88
C LEU A 138 -2.63 16.33 -1.94
N TRP A 139 -3.27 16.15 -3.10
CA TRP A 139 -2.74 15.39 -4.22
C TRP A 139 -1.80 16.18 -5.14
N GLU A 140 -1.60 17.48 -4.91
CA GLU A 140 -0.66 18.30 -5.68
C GLU A 140 0.79 17.82 -5.56
N SER A 141 1.14 17.18 -4.45
CA SER A 141 2.43 16.51 -4.26
C SER A 141 2.27 15.22 -3.46
N LEU A 142 3.15 14.24 -3.66
CA LEU A 142 3.14 13.05 -2.81
C LEU A 142 3.57 13.37 -1.37
N GLY A 143 4.41 14.38 -1.18
CA GLY A 143 4.84 14.85 0.14
C GLY A 143 3.75 15.48 1.00
N SER A 144 2.64 15.94 0.40
CA SER A 144 1.48 16.47 1.12
C SER A 144 0.50 15.39 1.57
N LEU A 145 0.70 14.12 1.19
CA LEU A 145 -0.15 13.01 1.61
C LEU A 145 0.24 12.50 3.01
N PRO A 146 -0.74 12.03 3.80
CA PRO A 146 -0.48 11.54 5.14
C PRO A 146 0.30 10.21 5.15
N LEU A 147 1.10 10.01 6.20
CA LEU A 147 1.65 8.70 6.55
C LEU A 147 0.57 7.80 7.15
N ALA A 148 0.83 6.48 7.16
CA ALA A 148 -0.08 5.51 7.76
C ALA A 148 -0.44 5.85 9.22
N GLU A 149 0.53 6.33 10.00
CA GLU A 149 0.35 6.74 11.40
C GLU A 149 -0.53 7.99 11.58
N GLU A 150 -0.51 8.90 10.61
CA GLU A 150 -1.27 10.14 10.64
C GLU A 150 -2.76 9.91 10.31
N LEU A 151 -3.10 8.80 9.65
CA LEU A 151 -4.49 8.42 9.37
C LEU A 151 -5.32 8.19 10.64
N HIS A 152 -4.67 7.85 11.76
CA HIS A 152 -5.34 7.59 13.03
C HIS A 152 -5.69 8.86 13.82
N THR A 153 -5.06 9.99 13.51
CA THR A 153 -5.28 11.29 14.19
C THR A 153 -5.47 12.41 13.16
N PRO A 154 -6.46 12.30 12.27
CA PRO A 154 -6.61 13.19 11.13
C PRO A 154 -6.77 14.66 11.54
N GLU A 155 -7.38 14.95 12.69
CA GLU A 155 -7.52 16.31 13.23
C GLU A 155 -6.19 17.01 13.56
N ASN A 156 -5.11 16.25 13.77
CA ASN A 156 -3.78 16.78 14.09
C ASN A 156 -2.86 16.87 12.87
N PHE A 157 -3.33 16.42 11.70
CA PHE A 157 -2.53 16.41 10.48
C PHE A 157 -2.13 17.83 10.07
N LYS A 158 -0.86 17.99 9.69
CA LYS A 158 -0.32 19.24 9.16
C LYS A 158 0.59 18.93 7.97
N ILE A 159 0.39 19.66 6.89
CA ILE A 159 1.31 19.62 5.75
C ILE A 159 2.65 20.20 6.21
N GLY A 160 3.70 19.37 6.23
CA GLY A 160 5.01 19.79 6.72
C GLY A 160 6.20 18.99 6.17
N ARG A 161 5.96 17.99 5.32
CA ARG A 161 7.02 17.18 4.74
C ARG A 161 7.42 17.77 3.40
N SER A 162 8.57 18.46 3.38
CA SER A 162 9.29 18.69 2.12
C SER A 162 9.95 17.37 1.76
N ALA A 163 9.30 16.60 0.91
CA ALA A 163 9.79 15.32 0.43
C ALA A 163 9.98 15.39 -1.09
N PRO A 164 10.84 14.54 -1.68
CA PRO A 164 10.90 14.37 -3.12
C PRO A 164 9.52 13.99 -3.69
N ASP A 165 9.24 14.32 -4.95
CA ASP A 165 8.02 13.89 -5.66
C ASP A 165 8.04 12.39 -6.01
N ASP A 166 8.38 11.54 -5.04
CA ASP A 166 8.41 10.09 -5.17
C ASP A 166 7.78 9.40 -3.95
N LEU A 167 7.70 8.06 -3.99
CA LEU A 167 7.12 7.25 -2.91
C LEU A 167 7.95 7.27 -1.62
N SER A 168 9.17 7.81 -1.62
CA SER A 168 10.01 7.84 -0.42
C SER A 168 9.46 8.79 0.66
N ALA A 169 8.58 9.70 0.25
CA ALA A 169 7.85 10.64 1.09
C ALA A 169 6.81 9.99 2.03
N LEU A 170 6.38 8.77 1.69
CA LEU A 170 5.37 7.96 2.36
C LEU A 170 5.99 6.88 3.25
#